data_AF-A0A8B8ELX7-F1
#
_entry.id   AF-A0A8B8ELX7-F1
#
_cell.length_a   1.000
_cell.length_b   1.000
_cell.length_c   1.000
_cell.angle_alpha   90.00
_cell.angle_beta   90.00
_cell.angle_gamma   90.00
#
_symmetry.space_group_name_H-M   'P 1'
#
loop_
_entity.id
_entity.type
_entity.pdbx_description
1 polymer ?
#
loop_
_entity_poly.entity_id
_entity_poly.type
_entity_poly.pdbx_seq_one_letter_code
_entity_poly.pdbx_strand_id
1 'polypeptide(L)'
;MTGIMYILILLSLPFATVTGQSTDGSAPPTTPVPCVDQLGNCQDYGATVCQNPLYAPWVMENCRYHCRQCSDDQLAIVDSKTTPPPCVDQINNCSRYGQVTCMNAKYKRWAQTNCRYFCRFCTQEQLLIADSKTTTTTTLATPLKPCADKIPHCDVYNDDVCTNEKYRSWAEENCPVYCMLCSTSGFVTIPPRK
;
A
#
# COMPACT_ATOMS: atom_id res chain seq x y z
N MET A 1 34.33 87.25 22.00
CA MET A 1 33.63 86.02 21.57
C MET A 1 34.61 85.27 20.66
N THR A 2 35.60 84.55 21.23
CA THR A 2 35.58 83.10 21.53
C THR A 2 35.24 82.28 20.28
N GLY A 3 36.08 81.41 19.73
CA GLY A 3 37.34 80.84 20.20
C GLY A 3 37.46 79.46 19.56
N ILE A 4 38.45 79.29 18.69
CA ILE A 4 38.82 78.04 18.04
C ILE A 4 39.47 77.14 19.11
N MET A 5 39.02 75.90 19.27
CA MET A 5 39.74 74.91 20.07
C MET A 5 39.73 73.54 19.37
N TYR A 6 40.94 73.15 18.98
CA TYR A 6 41.42 71.80 18.70
C TYR A 6 40.79 70.73 19.61
N ILE A 7 40.56 69.53 19.07
CA ILE A 7 40.91 68.25 19.72
C ILE A 7 41.27 67.26 18.61
N LEU A 8 42.57 66.95 18.56
CA LEU A 8 43.13 65.72 18.01
C LEU A 8 42.59 64.53 18.81
N ILE A 9 42.36 63.38 18.16
CA ILE A 9 42.89 62.07 18.57
C ILE A 9 42.47 61.04 17.50
N LEU A 10 43.48 60.59 16.76
CA LEU A 10 43.50 59.34 15.99
C LEU A 10 43.16 58.19 16.92
N LEU A 11 42.37 57.20 16.48
CA LEU A 11 42.62 55.78 16.76
C LEU A 11 41.72 54.92 15.86
N SER A 12 42.40 54.19 14.98
CA SER A 12 41.95 53.08 14.17
C SER A 12 41.11 52.05 14.95
N LEU A 13 39.89 51.76 14.48
CA LEU A 13 39.14 50.57 14.88
C LEU A 13 39.39 49.47 13.84
N PRO A 14 39.92 48.30 14.23
CA PRO A 14 40.01 47.14 13.35
C PRO A 14 38.64 46.49 13.18
N PHE A 15 38.36 46.02 11.96
CA PHE A 15 37.26 45.10 11.67
C PHE A 15 37.42 43.84 12.52
N ALA A 16 36.54 43.65 13.50
CA ALA A 16 36.44 42.40 14.23
C ALA A 16 35.79 41.35 13.31
N THR A 17 36.61 40.50 12.72
CA THR A 17 36.17 39.22 12.15
C THR A 17 35.65 38.34 13.28
N VAL A 18 34.33 38.12 13.30
CA VAL A 18 33.73 37.04 14.10
C VAL A 18 34.18 35.73 13.48
N THR A 19 35.22 35.13 14.06
CA THR A 19 35.51 33.71 13.87
C THR A 19 34.41 32.93 14.56
N GLY A 20 33.58 32.25 13.77
CA GLY A 20 32.64 31.25 14.26
C GLY A 20 33.40 30.18 15.04
N GLN A 21 33.28 30.24 16.36
CA GLN A 21 33.85 29.25 17.26
C GLN A 21 32.82 28.14 17.39
N SER A 22 33.12 27.01 16.76
CA SER A 22 32.42 25.74 16.91
C SER A 22 32.39 25.39 18.40
N THR A 23 31.26 25.62 19.06
CA THR A 23 31.03 25.08 20.38
C THR A 23 30.78 23.59 20.22
N ASP A 24 31.84 22.81 20.42
CA ASP A 24 31.78 21.39 20.68
C ASP A 24 30.99 21.16 21.97
N GLY A 25 29.67 21.11 21.82
CA GLY A 25 28.74 20.76 22.87
C GLY A 25 28.79 19.25 23.06
N SER A 26 29.52 18.83 24.09
CA SER A 26 29.45 17.47 24.62
C SER A 26 27.99 17.12 24.92
N ALA A 27 27.37 16.33 24.04
CA ALA A 27 26.02 15.84 24.20
C ALA A 27 25.99 14.84 25.37
N PRO A 28 24.94 14.85 26.22
CA PRO A 28 24.70 13.80 27.19
C PRO A 28 24.65 12.44 26.47
N PRO A 29 24.97 11.30 27.15
CA PRO A 29 24.84 9.98 26.56
C PRO A 29 23.35 9.75 26.24
N THR A 30 22.98 10.08 25.01
CA THR A 30 21.59 10.11 24.59
C THR A 30 21.27 8.72 24.13
N THR A 31 20.60 7.96 24.98
CA THR A 31 19.97 6.69 24.57
C THR A 31 19.18 6.99 23.30
N PRO A 32 19.49 6.33 22.16
CA PRO A 32 18.85 6.66 20.90
C PRO A 32 17.34 6.46 21.02
N VAL A 33 16.56 7.50 20.67
CA VAL A 33 15.09 7.48 20.75
C VAL A 33 14.57 6.29 19.93
N PRO A 34 13.83 5.34 20.52
CA PRO A 34 13.34 4.17 19.80
C PRO A 34 12.49 4.53 18.58
N CYS A 35 12.63 3.77 17.50
CA CYS A 35 11.76 3.91 16.33
C CYS A 35 10.50 3.08 16.51
N VAL A 36 9.49 3.68 17.15
CA VAL A 36 8.20 3.05 17.40
C VAL A 36 7.09 4.08 17.24
N ASP A 37 5.90 3.60 16.92
CA ASP A 37 4.68 4.39 17.06
C ASP A 37 4.18 4.22 18.50
N GLN A 38 3.92 5.34 19.18
CA GLN A 38 3.28 5.31 20.51
C GLN A 38 1.77 5.12 20.38
N LEU A 39 1.18 5.64 19.30
CA LEU A 39 -0.23 5.46 19.00
C LEU A 39 -0.45 4.25 18.08
N GLY A 40 -1.42 3.40 18.41
CA GLY A 40 -1.81 2.26 17.56
C GLY A 40 -2.57 2.64 16.28
N ASN A 41 -2.98 3.90 16.15
CA ASN A 41 -3.87 4.39 15.09
C ASN A 41 -3.23 5.46 14.18
N CYS A 42 -1.89 5.54 14.13
CA CYS A 42 -1.17 6.51 13.29
C CYS A 42 -1.65 6.55 11.82
N GLN A 43 -2.04 5.39 11.28
CA GLN A 43 -2.55 5.23 9.93
C GLN A 43 -3.87 5.99 9.66
N ASP A 44 -4.67 6.25 10.70
CA ASP A 44 -5.98 6.90 10.58
C ASP A 44 -5.86 8.41 10.37
N TYR A 45 -4.72 9.01 10.74
CA TYR A 45 -4.42 10.43 10.51
C TYR A 45 -4.02 10.72 9.05
N GLY A 46 -3.78 9.68 8.25
CA GLY A 46 -3.42 9.78 6.84
C GLY A 46 -2.00 10.28 6.58
N ALA A 47 -1.49 10.06 5.36
CA ALA A 47 -0.10 10.35 5.00
C ALA A 47 0.27 11.85 4.98
N THR A 48 -0.73 12.74 4.98
CA THR A 48 -0.53 14.19 4.99
C THR A 48 0.03 14.69 6.33
N VAL A 49 -0.30 14.02 7.45
CA VAL A 49 0.23 14.38 8.77
C VAL A 49 1.76 14.24 8.82
N CYS A 50 2.30 13.26 8.09
CA CYS A 50 3.73 12.97 8.06
C CYS A 50 4.57 14.03 7.32
N GLN A 51 3.93 14.82 6.45
CA GLN A 51 4.60 15.82 5.60
C GLN A 51 4.32 17.25 6.05
N ASN A 52 3.32 17.47 6.90
CA ASN A 52 2.91 18.80 7.33
C ASN A 52 3.80 19.28 8.50
N PRO A 53 4.56 20.39 8.33
CA PRO A 53 5.46 20.90 9.38
C PRO A 53 4.77 21.25 10.70
N LEU A 54 3.48 21.63 10.65
CA LEU A 54 2.70 21.94 11.85
C LEU A 54 2.55 20.73 12.79
N TYR A 55 2.52 19.52 12.22
CA TYR A 55 2.37 18.27 12.97
C TYR A 55 3.72 17.58 13.24
N ALA A 56 4.85 18.14 12.81
CA ALA A 56 6.16 17.49 12.96
C ALA A 56 6.49 17.13 14.42
N PRO A 57 6.27 17.99 15.44
CA PRO A 57 6.51 17.61 16.84
C PRO A 57 5.63 16.44 17.27
N TRP A 58 4.34 16.49 16.93
CA TRP A 58 3.39 15.42 17.26
C TRP A 58 3.74 14.09 16.58
N VAL A 59 4.12 14.12 15.29
CA VAL A 59 4.58 12.94 14.56
C VAL A 59 5.82 12.32 15.22
N MET A 60 6.75 13.17 15.65
CA MET A 60 7.98 12.75 16.32
C MET A 60 7.76 12.12 17.68
N GLU A 61 6.63 12.40 18.33
CA GLU A 61 6.26 11.80 19.61
C GLU A 61 5.37 10.56 19.44
N ASN A 62 4.50 10.55 18.43
CA ASN A 62 3.38 9.60 18.38
C ASN A 62 3.50 8.56 17.27
N CYS A 63 4.06 8.94 16.11
CA CYS A 63 3.92 8.18 14.86
C CYS A 63 5.21 8.11 14.05
N ARG A 64 6.36 8.06 14.73
CA ARG A 64 7.69 8.11 14.09
C ARG A 64 7.89 6.99 13.08
N TYR A 65 7.53 5.76 13.42
CA TYR A 65 7.73 4.62 12.54
C TYR A 65 6.77 4.69 11.35
N HIS A 66 5.49 4.95 11.60
CA HIS A 66 4.48 5.12 10.56
C HIS A 66 4.87 6.19 9.54
N CYS A 67 5.32 7.35 10.02
CA CYS A 67 5.72 8.47 9.19
C CYS A 67 7.18 8.40 8.71
N ARG A 68 7.90 7.29 8.99
CA ARG A 68 9.29 7.07 8.60
C ARG A 68 10.25 8.18 9.07
N GLN A 69 9.97 8.79 10.21
CA GLN A 69 10.80 9.84 10.84
C GLN A 69 11.90 9.25 11.75
N CYS A 70 12.37 8.05 11.41
CA CYS A 70 13.47 7.36 12.08
C CYS A 70 14.72 7.42 11.21
N SER A 71 15.89 7.13 11.78
CA SER A 71 17.09 6.91 10.96
C SER A 71 16.97 5.63 10.13
N ASP A 72 17.71 5.54 9.03
CA ASP A 72 17.70 4.39 8.14
C ASP A 72 18.02 3.07 8.86
N ASP A 73 19.02 3.09 9.75
CA ASP A 73 19.39 1.93 10.57
C ASP A 73 18.24 1.48 11.48
N GLN A 74 17.53 2.43 12.08
CA GLN A 74 16.37 2.11 12.92
C GLN A 74 15.22 1.55 12.10
N LEU A 75 14.96 2.08 10.90
CA LEU A 75 13.94 1.54 10.01
C LEU A 75 14.28 0.11 9.59
N ALA A 76 15.53 -0.17 9.23
CA ALA A 76 15.96 -1.52 8.88
C ALA A 76 15.76 -2.52 10.03
N ILE A 77 16.08 -2.12 11.27
CA ILE A 77 15.88 -2.96 12.46
C ILE A 77 14.40 -3.24 12.71
N VAL A 78 13.52 -2.24 12.58
CA VAL A 78 12.08 -2.42 12.87
C VAL A 78 11.38 -3.16 11.73
N ASP A 79 11.73 -2.86 10.49
CA ASP A 79 11.18 -3.53 9.30
C ASP A 79 11.59 -5.01 9.26
N SER A 80 12.80 -5.37 9.70
CA SER A 80 13.21 -6.78 9.79
C SER A 80 12.44 -7.58 10.85
N LYS A 81 11.88 -6.91 11.87
CA LYS A 81 11.09 -7.55 12.93
C LYS A 81 9.60 -7.62 12.61
N THR A 82 9.11 -6.80 11.69
CA THR A 82 7.70 -6.82 11.31
C THR A 82 7.44 -7.94 10.33
N THR A 83 6.67 -8.94 10.77
CA THR A 83 6.17 -9.97 9.87
C THR A 83 5.06 -9.36 9.02
N PRO A 84 5.18 -9.32 7.68
CA PRO A 84 4.10 -8.85 6.83
C PRO A 84 2.86 -9.72 7.04
N PRO A 85 1.64 -9.13 7.05
CA PRO A 85 0.41 -9.91 7.12
C PRO A 85 0.36 -10.95 5.99
N PRO A 86 -0.31 -12.10 6.19
CA PRO A 86 -0.50 -13.11 5.14
C PRO A 86 -1.03 -12.49 3.84
N CYS A 87 -0.53 -12.98 2.71
CA CYS A 87 -0.99 -12.55 1.40
C CYS A 87 -2.21 -13.34 0.97
N VAL A 88 -3.36 -12.98 1.51
CA VAL A 88 -4.65 -13.60 1.21
C VAL A 88 -5.74 -12.53 1.15
N ASP A 89 -6.79 -12.82 0.38
CA ASP A 89 -8.03 -12.07 0.47
C ASP A 89 -8.85 -12.63 1.64
N GLN A 90 -9.29 -11.75 2.55
CA GLN A 90 -10.13 -12.14 3.69
C GLN A 90 -11.59 -12.34 3.28
N ILE A 91 -12.00 -11.70 2.18
CA ILE A 91 -13.32 -11.87 1.57
C ILE A 91 -13.17 -12.49 0.18
N ASN A 92 -14.13 -13.32 -0.22
CA ASN A 92 -14.06 -14.08 -1.47
C ASN A 92 -14.58 -13.31 -2.70
N ASN A 93 -15.05 -12.07 -2.53
CA ASN A 93 -15.72 -11.29 -3.57
C ASN A 93 -14.95 -10.01 -3.96
N CYS A 94 -13.64 -9.95 -3.69
CA CYS A 94 -12.79 -8.80 -4.03
C CYS A 94 -12.90 -8.36 -5.50
N SER A 95 -13.04 -9.32 -6.43
CA SER A 95 -13.24 -9.03 -7.87
C SER A 95 -14.47 -8.17 -8.15
N ARG A 96 -15.54 -8.27 -7.35
CA ARG A 96 -16.78 -7.49 -7.54
C ARG A 96 -16.60 -6.00 -7.25
N TYR A 97 -15.61 -5.64 -6.44
CA TYR A 97 -15.28 -4.25 -6.11
C TYR A 97 -14.37 -3.60 -7.15
N GLY A 98 -13.75 -4.40 -8.03
CA GLY A 98 -12.90 -3.95 -9.12
C GLY A 98 -11.58 -3.32 -8.67
N GLN A 99 -10.68 -3.11 -9.64
CA GLN A 99 -9.36 -2.53 -9.41
C GLN A 99 -9.38 -1.10 -8.87
N VAL A 100 -10.48 -0.36 -9.08
CA VAL A 100 -10.67 0.99 -8.52
C VAL A 100 -10.56 1.01 -7.00
N THR A 101 -10.97 -0.08 -6.33
CA THR A 101 -10.91 -0.21 -4.87
C THR A 101 -9.47 -0.34 -4.36
N CYS A 102 -8.55 -0.81 -5.19
CA CYS A 102 -7.12 -0.88 -4.90
C CYS A 102 -6.43 0.49 -5.07
N MET A 103 -6.87 1.30 -6.04
CA MET A 103 -6.20 2.58 -6.35
C MET A 103 -6.76 3.76 -5.56
N ASN A 104 -8.05 3.71 -5.20
CA ASN A 104 -8.71 4.82 -4.51
C ASN A 104 -8.24 4.94 -3.07
N ALA A 105 -7.65 6.09 -2.71
CA ALA A 105 -7.15 6.36 -1.36
C ALA A 105 -8.19 6.12 -0.25
N LYS A 106 -9.47 6.39 -0.51
CA LYS A 106 -10.58 6.16 0.42
C LYS A 106 -10.78 4.68 0.74
N TYR A 107 -10.61 3.80 -0.25
CA TYR A 107 -10.86 2.37 -0.11
C TYR A 107 -9.58 1.54 0.07
N LYS A 108 -8.41 2.13 -0.17
CA LYS A 108 -7.11 1.48 -0.05
C LYS A 108 -6.91 0.78 1.29
N ARG A 109 -7.33 1.39 2.40
CA ARG A 109 -7.22 0.80 3.75
C ARG A 109 -8.05 -0.48 3.90
N TRP A 110 -9.29 -0.41 3.42
CA TRP A 110 -10.19 -1.56 3.41
C TRP A 110 -9.63 -2.66 2.51
N ALA A 111 -9.13 -2.31 1.33
CA ALA A 111 -8.54 -3.24 0.37
C ALA A 111 -7.24 -3.89 0.88
N GLN A 112 -6.39 -3.16 1.58
CA GLN A 112 -5.20 -3.67 2.29
C GLN A 112 -5.51 -4.66 3.41
N THR A 113 -6.76 -4.70 3.87
CA THR A 113 -7.19 -5.62 4.92
C THR A 113 -7.93 -6.80 4.31
N ASN A 114 -8.85 -6.53 3.38
CA ASN A 114 -9.80 -7.53 2.88
C ASN A 114 -9.39 -8.18 1.56
N CYS A 115 -8.61 -7.48 0.74
CA CYS A 115 -8.33 -7.85 -0.65
C CYS A 115 -6.85 -7.73 -0.99
N ARG A 116 -5.96 -8.14 -0.07
CA ARG A 116 -4.51 -7.94 -0.23
C ARG A 116 -3.95 -8.65 -1.46
N TYR A 117 -4.40 -9.88 -1.72
CA TYR A 117 -3.91 -10.65 -2.85
C TYR A 117 -4.47 -10.09 -4.15
N PHE A 118 -5.80 -9.87 -4.21
CA PHE A 118 -6.46 -9.26 -5.37
C PHE A 118 -5.85 -7.89 -5.76
N CYS A 119 -5.60 -7.03 -4.77
CA CYS A 119 -5.00 -5.71 -4.98
C CYS A 119 -3.47 -5.71 -5.03
N ARG A 120 -2.85 -6.89 -4.94
CA ARG A 120 -1.39 -7.08 -4.95
C ARG A 120 -0.64 -6.20 -3.93
N PHE A 121 -1.22 -6.03 -2.74
CA PHE A 121 -0.62 -5.30 -1.61
C PHE A 121 0.32 -6.14 -0.74
N CYS A 122 0.70 -7.30 -1.25
CA CYS A 122 1.65 -8.19 -0.62
C CYS A 122 3.08 -7.82 -1.01
N THR A 123 4.07 -8.40 -0.32
CA THR A 123 5.46 -8.30 -0.77
C THR A 123 5.66 -9.13 -2.04
N GLN A 124 6.71 -8.83 -2.80
CA GLN A 124 7.04 -9.58 -4.01
C GLN A 124 7.24 -11.08 -3.71
N GLU A 125 7.96 -11.38 -2.63
CA GLU A 125 8.15 -12.75 -2.14
C GLU A 125 6.81 -13.46 -1.89
N GLN A 126 5.89 -12.79 -1.20
CA GLN A 126 4.56 -13.33 -0.91
C GLN A 126 3.73 -13.57 -2.18
N LEU A 127 3.82 -12.67 -3.16
CA LEU A 127 3.12 -12.83 -4.44
C LEU A 127 3.67 -14.03 -5.23
N LEU A 128 4.99 -14.23 -5.26
CA LEU A 128 5.60 -15.40 -5.91
C LEU A 128 5.14 -16.71 -5.26
N ILE A 129 5.06 -16.75 -3.93
CA ILE A 129 4.56 -17.92 -3.19
C ILE A 129 3.05 -18.13 -3.45
N ALA A 130 2.25 -17.07 -3.44
CA ALA A 130 0.82 -17.17 -3.69
C ALA A 130 0.51 -17.61 -5.13
N ASP A 131 1.16 -17.01 -6.12
CA ASP A 131 0.96 -17.30 -7.54
C ASP A 131 1.49 -18.70 -7.91
N SER A 132 2.59 -19.15 -7.29
CA SER A 132 3.06 -20.53 -7.43
C SER A 132 2.08 -21.53 -6.81
N LYS A 133 1.45 -21.22 -5.67
CA LYS A 133 0.38 -22.06 -5.09
C LYS A 133 -0.83 -22.18 -6.02
N THR A 134 -1.20 -21.11 -6.72
CA THR A 134 -2.27 -21.12 -7.72
C THR A 134 -1.87 -21.94 -8.96
N THR A 135 -0.58 -21.97 -9.30
CA THR A 135 -0.06 -22.66 -10.50
C THR A 135 0.28 -24.15 -10.26
N THR A 136 0.52 -24.56 -9.01
CA THR A 136 0.96 -25.94 -8.66
C THR A 136 -0.19 -26.96 -8.64
N THR A 137 -1.41 -26.58 -9.05
CA THR A 137 -2.53 -27.53 -9.24
C THR A 137 -2.69 -27.93 -10.72
N THR A 138 -1.58 -28.21 -11.42
CA THR A 138 -1.60 -28.70 -12.82
C THR A 138 -0.76 -29.97 -13.03
N THR A 139 -0.51 -30.78 -11.98
CA THR A 139 0.06 -32.13 -12.17
C THR A 139 -0.39 -33.17 -11.15
N LEU A 140 -1.62 -33.06 -10.64
CA LEU A 140 -2.31 -34.22 -10.05
C LEU A 140 -3.81 -34.00 -10.09
N ALA A 141 -4.45 -34.59 -11.10
CA ALA A 141 -5.90 -34.77 -11.29
C ALA A 141 -6.81 -34.00 -10.31
N THR A 142 -7.02 -32.71 -10.57
CA THR A 142 -8.21 -32.00 -10.11
C THR A 142 -9.42 -32.70 -10.74
N PRO A 143 -10.48 -33.04 -9.99
CA PRO A 143 -11.72 -33.49 -10.62
C PRO A 143 -12.14 -32.38 -11.57
N LEU A 144 -12.21 -32.70 -12.86
CA LEU A 144 -12.66 -31.77 -13.89
C LEU A 144 -14.01 -31.19 -13.41
N LYS A 145 -14.05 -29.90 -13.06
CA LYS A 145 -15.32 -29.25 -12.73
C LYS A 145 -16.25 -29.52 -13.92
N PRO A 146 -17.42 -30.16 -13.71
CA PRO A 146 -18.34 -30.43 -14.80
C PRO A 146 -18.64 -29.11 -15.52
N CYS A 147 -18.41 -29.08 -16.82
CA CYS A 147 -18.79 -27.94 -17.66
C CYS A 147 -20.31 -27.98 -17.82
N ALA A 148 -21.00 -27.40 -16.84
CA ALA A 148 -22.44 -27.37 -16.72
C ALA A 148 -22.88 -26.04 -16.12
N ASP A 149 -24.01 -25.52 -16.60
CA ASP A 149 -24.68 -24.38 -15.98
C ASP A 149 -25.26 -24.80 -14.62
N LYS A 150 -24.95 -24.01 -13.59
CA LYS A 150 -25.34 -24.27 -12.20
C LYS A 150 -26.76 -23.77 -11.93
N ILE A 151 -27.17 -22.70 -12.62
CA ILE A 151 -28.50 -22.12 -12.50
C ILE A 151 -29.32 -22.40 -13.75
N PRO A 152 -30.64 -22.63 -13.63
CA PRO A 152 -31.52 -22.70 -14.78
C PRO A 152 -31.69 -21.32 -15.42
N HIS A 153 -32.09 -21.29 -16.69
CA HIS A 153 -32.46 -20.08 -17.41
C HIS A 153 -31.35 -19.03 -17.57
N CYS A 154 -30.12 -19.43 -17.91
CA CYS A 154 -29.05 -18.48 -18.22
C CYS A 154 -29.40 -17.50 -19.37
N ASP A 155 -30.35 -17.88 -20.23
CA ASP A 155 -30.91 -17.10 -21.34
C ASP A 155 -31.82 -15.94 -20.92
N VAL A 156 -32.34 -15.94 -19.68
CA VAL A 156 -33.15 -14.80 -19.18
C VAL A 156 -32.28 -13.60 -18.79
N TYR A 157 -30.97 -13.81 -18.66
CA TYR A 157 -30.00 -12.76 -18.46
C TYR A 157 -29.57 -12.22 -19.82
N ASN A 158 -29.36 -10.90 -19.92
CA ASN A 158 -28.85 -10.29 -21.14
C ASN A 158 -27.45 -10.84 -21.47
N ASP A 159 -27.14 -11.06 -22.75
CA ASP A 159 -25.85 -11.53 -23.26
C ASP A 159 -24.62 -10.76 -22.71
N ASP A 160 -24.81 -9.52 -22.23
CA ASP A 160 -23.81 -8.76 -21.49
C ASP A 160 -23.23 -9.52 -20.29
N VAL A 161 -23.97 -10.45 -19.66
CA VAL A 161 -23.43 -11.28 -18.56
C VAL A 161 -22.27 -12.16 -19.00
N CYS A 162 -22.20 -12.50 -20.30
CA CYS A 162 -21.13 -13.32 -20.85
C CYS A 162 -19.93 -12.51 -21.35
N THR A 163 -20.15 -11.25 -21.76
CA THR A 163 -19.11 -10.43 -22.42
C THR A 163 -18.55 -9.33 -21.51
N ASN A 164 -19.30 -8.90 -20.50
CA ASN A 164 -18.88 -7.86 -19.58
C ASN A 164 -17.93 -8.41 -18.51
N GLU A 165 -16.75 -7.81 -18.42
CA GLU A 165 -15.72 -8.16 -17.43
C GLU A 165 -16.26 -8.11 -15.99
N LYS A 166 -17.24 -7.24 -15.71
CA LYS A 166 -17.87 -7.14 -14.38
C LYS A 166 -18.60 -8.43 -13.97
N TYR A 167 -19.13 -9.18 -14.93
CA TYR A 167 -19.91 -10.39 -14.70
C TYR A 167 -19.12 -11.68 -14.95
N ARG A 168 -17.89 -11.56 -15.47
CA ARG A 168 -16.96 -12.67 -15.78
C ARG A 168 -16.96 -13.77 -14.71
N SER A 169 -16.65 -13.44 -13.46
CA SER A 169 -16.57 -14.44 -12.38
C SER A 169 -17.92 -15.10 -12.07
N TRP A 170 -19.02 -14.34 -12.20
CA TRP A 170 -20.37 -14.89 -12.00
C TRP A 170 -20.74 -15.85 -13.14
N ALA A 171 -20.43 -15.49 -14.39
CA ALA A 171 -20.70 -16.31 -15.57
C ALA A 171 -19.89 -17.62 -15.55
N GLU A 172 -18.60 -17.58 -15.18
CA GLU A 172 -17.75 -18.78 -15.02
C GLU A 172 -18.27 -19.73 -13.92
N GLU A 173 -18.92 -19.19 -12.90
CA GLU A 173 -19.47 -20.00 -11.81
C GLU A 173 -20.85 -20.57 -12.15
N ASN A 174 -21.72 -19.77 -12.77
CA ASN A 174 -23.16 -20.06 -12.85
C ASN A 174 -23.63 -20.47 -14.25
N CYS A 175 -23.08 -19.87 -15.30
CA CYS A 175 -23.51 -20.05 -16.68
C CYS A 175 -22.35 -20.35 -17.64
N PRO A 176 -21.36 -21.21 -17.29
CA PRO A 176 -20.16 -21.38 -18.09
C PRO A 176 -20.41 -22.08 -19.43
N VAL A 177 -21.47 -22.88 -19.57
CA VAL A 177 -21.86 -23.48 -20.86
C VAL A 177 -22.56 -22.45 -21.73
N TYR A 178 -23.58 -21.77 -21.19
CA TYR A 178 -24.30 -20.72 -21.91
C TYR A 178 -23.35 -19.62 -22.43
N CYS A 179 -22.41 -19.19 -21.60
CA CYS A 179 -21.43 -18.17 -21.97
C CYS A 179 -20.19 -18.72 -22.71
N MET A 180 -20.14 -20.02 -23.03
CA MET A 180 -19.00 -20.66 -23.71
C MET A 180 -17.66 -20.48 -22.98
N LEU A 181 -17.69 -20.37 -21.66
CA LEU A 181 -16.52 -20.17 -20.78
C LEU A 181 -15.90 -21.51 -20.34
N CYS A 182 -16.51 -22.63 -20.70
CA CYS A 182 -15.95 -23.97 -20.56
C CYS A 182 -16.23 -24.81 -21.81
N SER A 183 -15.52 -25.93 -21.94
CA SER A 183 -15.80 -26.93 -22.98
C SER A 183 -15.79 -28.31 -22.37
N THR A 184 -16.86 -29.08 -22.62
CA THR A 184 -16.81 -30.53 -22.45
C THR A 184 -16.00 -31.07 -23.62
N SER A 185 -14.79 -31.56 -23.38
CA SER A 185 -14.10 -32.38 -24.38
C SER A 185 -14.91 -33.67 -24.59
N GLY A 186 -15.85 -33.62 -25.53
CA GLY A 186 -16.84 -34.65 -25.82
C GLY A 186 -17.94 -34.06 -26.69
N PHE A 187 -17.99 -34.50 -27.95
CA PHE A 187 -18.88 -34.03 -29.03
C PHE A 187 -20.29 -33.62 -28.58
N VAL A 188 -20.67 -32.37 -28.86
CA VAL A 188 -22.08 -31.95 -28.89
C VAL A 188 -22.38 -31.43 -30.29
N THR A 189 -23.23 -32.16 -30.99
CA THR A 189 -23.88 -31.74 -32.23
C THR A 189 -24.63 -30.43 -31.99
N ILE A 190 -24.23 -29.38 -32.68
CA ILE A 190 -24.87 -28.05 -32.65
C ILE A 190 -26.25 -28.16 -33.32
N PRO A 191 -27.38 -27.95 -32.61
CA PRO A 191 -28.65 -27.70 -33.29
C PRO A 191 -28.63 -26.28 -33.89
N PRO A 192 -29.23 -26.06 -35.07
CA PRO A 192 -29.19 -24.77 -35.73
C PRO A 192 -29.98 -23.72 -34.95
N ARG A 193 -29.39 -22.53 -34.86
CA ARG A 193 -29.94 -21.33 -34.23
C ARG A 193 -31.25 -20.93 -34.95
N LYS A 194 -32.32 -20.67 -34.19
CA LYS A 194 -33.49 -19.90 -34.66
C LYS A 194 -33.29 -18.44 -34.30
#